data_AF-A0A1G7MPI8-F1
#
_entry.id   AF-A0A1G7MPI8-F1
#
_cell.length_a   1.000
_cell.length_b   1.000
_cell.length_c   1.000
_cell.angle_alpha   90.00
_cell.angle_beta   90.00
_cell.angle_gamma   90.00
#
_symmetry.space_group_name_H-M   'P 1'
#
loop_
_entity.id
_entity.type
_entity.pdbx_description
1 polymer ?
#
loop_
_entity_poly.entity_id
_entity_poly.type
_entity_poly.pdbx_seq_one_letter_code
_entity_poly.pdbx_strand_id
1 'polypeptide(L)'
;MKHFFTRLLISILFLCAISIPAMAQEAYAVASPDNTTLTFYYDNEKASREGTAYELNIGADSPGWVKYVIKPSVTSSQVTSCQKFITVVFDKSFKSARPTSCASWFAGFKNLRKIEGIENLNTSNVTNMSYMFCECNCSLASFDVSRFDTSNVTDMSGMFCECGSLTSLELSNFETSNVTNMGRMFFECEKLTNLDLSSFNTSKVTNMCNMFYDCEKLTNLDVSNFNTSEVTDMSSMFEYCFKLTNLDLSSFNTSKVTDMSKMFHSCTSLTSLDVSTFNTSNVTDMNWMFAECKGLKSLNVSNLNTSNVTNMGFLFCECCNLTSLDLKSFDTSNVTDMTGLFSECFELKSLDVSNFNTSNVTNMIGMFEYCISLKSLDLSTFNTSNVTNMFHMFLGSRSLTSLNVSKFNTSNVTDMSSMFSGCESLTSLDVSNFNTSKVTNMLWMFRDCKNLTKLDLSSFSTSNVKNMMLMFAFCERLTSIDVSTFDTSSVTDMSRMFYACPNLKTIYVRKNWNIGNDTKSTEMFKDSPKLVGGKGSLFNPKVTDASRAKIDGGKSKPGYFTAKK
;
A
#
# COMPACT_ATOMS: atom_id res chain seq x y z
N MET A 1 -55.92 93.38 -9.60
CA MET A 1 -56.81 93.02 -10.73
C MET A 1 -55.98 92.20 -11.71
N LYS A 2 -56.48 91.02 -12.09
CA LYS A 2 -55.88 89.96 -12.96
C LYS A 2 -55.13 88.80 -12.27
N HIS A 3 -55.96 87.81 -11.91
CA HIS A 3 -55.82 86.34 -12.06
C HIS A 3 -54.78 85.61 -11.19
N PHE A 4 -55.06 84.67 -10.27
CA PHE A 4 -56.24 83.84 -9.94
C PHE A 4 -57.07 83.39 -11.15
N PHE A 5 -56.52 82.48 -11.96
CA PHE A 5 -57.24 81.39 -12.65
C PHE A 5 -56.27 80.62 -13.58
N THR A 6 -55.45 79.74 -12.99
CA THR A 6 -55.04 78.48 -13.64
C THR A 6 -54.47 77.53 -12.57
N ARG A 7 -55.40 76.94 -11.81
CA ARG A 7 -55.18 75.58 -11.31
C ARG A 7 -55.23 74.62 -12.50
N LEU A 8 -54.65 73.44 -12.31
CA LEU A 8 -55.27 72.18 -12.72
C LEU A 8 -55.07 71.69 -14.16
N LEU A 9 -53.83 71.56 -14.64
CA LEU A 9 -53.47 70.51 -15.60
C LEU A 9 -51.95 70.36 -15.57
N ILE A 10 -51.46 69.11 -15.56
CA ILE A 10 -50.09 68.67 -15.26
C ILE A 10 -49.85 68.45 -13.75
N SER A 11 -50.70 67.65 -13.13
CA SER A 11 -50.40 66.99 -11.84
C SER A 11 -50.81 65.50 -11.84
N ILE A 12 -50.99 64.89 -13.02
CA ILE A 12 -51.28 63.45 -13.16
C ILE A 12 -50.68 62.98 -14.49
N LEU A 13 -49.40 62.60 -14.51
CA LEU A 13 -48.76 61.59 -15.39
C LEU A 13 -47.23 61.69 -15.29
N PHE A 14 -46.70 60.99 -14.28
CA PHE A 14 -45.39 60.33 -14.14
C PHE A 14 -45.34 59.96 -12.65
N LEU A 15 -46.30 59.17 -12.14
CA LEU A 15 -46.27 57.70 -12.24
C LEU A 15 -44.85 57.18 -12.05
N CYS A 16 -44.52 56.98 -10.76
CA CYS A 16 -43.63 55.93 -10.28
C CYS A 16 -42.44 55.61 -11.19
N ALA A 17 -41.38 56.41 -11.10
CA ALA A 17 -40.05 55.80 -11.10
C ALA A 17 -39.95 54.97 -9.82
N ILE A 18 -40.52 53.76 -9.84
CA ILE A 18 -40.04 52.69 -8.98
C ILE A 18 -38.56 52.64 -9.31
N SER A 19 -37.71 53.11 -8.38
CA SER A 19 -36.31 52.74 -8.39
C SER A 19 -36.31 51.22 -8.35
N ILE A 20 -36.22 50.59 -9.52
CA ILE A 20 -35.91 49.17 -9.60
C ILE A 20 -34.60 49.06 -8.81
N PRO A 21 -34.57 48.33 -7.68
CA PRO A 21 -33.34 48.19 -6.94
C PRO A 21 -32.30 47.70 -7.94
N ALA A 22 -31.18 48.43 -8.06
CA ALA A 22 -30.09 47.99 -8.92
C ALA A 22 -29.80 46.54 -8.53
N MET A 23 -29.94 45.60 -9.47
CA MET A 23 -29.70 44.20 -9.19
C MET A 23 -28.31 44.08 -8.59
N ALA A 24 -28.22 43.42 -7.43
CA ALA A 24 -26.96 43.20 -6.75
C ALA A 24 -26.00 42.50 -7.70
N GLN A 25 -24.76 42.98 -7.76
CA GLN A 25 -23.71 42.29 -8.51
C GLN A 25 -23.49 40.91 -7.87
N GLU A 26 -23.47 39.88 -8.70
CA GLU A 26 -23.20 38.51 -8.30
C GLU A 26 -21.96 37.98 -9.03
N ALA A 27 -21.22 37.09 -8.38
CA ALA A 27 -20.06 36.43 -8.98
C ALA A 27 -20.52 35.09 -9.56
N TYR A 28 -20.23 34.86 -10.85
CA TYR A 28 -20.66 33.65 -11.55
C TYR A 28 -19.71 33.32 -12.69
N ALA A 29 -19.78 32.09 -13.20
CA ALA A 29 -19.03 31.67 -14.39
C ALA A 29 -19.99 31.28 -15.50
N VAL A 30 -19.62 31.50 -16.76
CA VAL A 30 -20.42 31.12 -17.93
C VAL A 30 -19.56 30.27 -18.85
N ALA A 31 -20.02 29.05 -19.13
CA ALA A 31 -19.46 28.23 -20.20
C ALA A 31 -20.03 28.67 -21.55
N SER A 32 -19.16 28.87 -22.54
CA SER A 32 -19.55 29.14 -23.92
C SER A 32 -20.44 28.01 -24.49
N PRO A 33 -21.28 28.27 -25.51
CA PRO A 33 -22.18 27.26 -26.09
C PRO A 33 -21.49 25.97 -26.58
N ASP A 34 -20.24 26.07 -27.02
CA ASP A 34 -19.41 24.93 -27.44
C ASP A 34 -18.66 24.24 -26.28
N ASN A 35 -18.80 24.76 -25.06
CA ASN A 35 -18.18 24.30 -23.82
C ASN A 35 -16.64 24.30 -23.84
N THR A 36 -16.03 25.20 -24.62
CA THR A 36 -14.57 25.35 -24.73
C THR A 36 -14.00 26.49 -23.91
N THR A 37 -14.82 27.47 -23.53
CA THR A 37 -14.38 28.63 -22.73
C THR A 37 -15.24 28.76 -21.48
N LEU A 38 -14.61 28.97 -20.32
CA LEU A 38 -15.28 29.31 -19.07
C LEU A 38 -14.90 30.74 -18.66
N THR A 39 -15.87 31.65 -18.66
CA THR A 39 -15.63 33.07 -18.32
C THR A 39 -16.25 33.44 -16.98
N PHE A 40 -15.44 34.03 -16.10
CA PHE A 40 -15.84 34.52 -14.77
C PHE A 40 -16.23 36.00 -14.83
N TYR A 41 -17.39 36.33 -14.26
CA TYR A 41 -17.98 37.67 -14.24
C TYR A 41 -18.38 38.10 -12.82
N TYR A 42 -18.37 39.41 -12.58
CA TYR A 42 -18.93 40.01 -11.37
C TYR A 42 -19.76 41.25 -11.74
N ASP A 43 -21.00 41.00 -12.11
CA ASP A 43 -21.95 42.00 -12.62
C ASP A 43 -23.39 41.53 -12.38
N ASN A 44 -24.36 42.17 -13.03
CA ASN A 44 -25.78 41.80 -12.97
C ASN A 44 -26.32 41.34 -14.33
N GLU A 45 -25.43 40.86 -15.22
CA GLU A 45 -25.74 40.47 -16.60
C GLU A 45 -25.91 38.95 -16.77
N LYS A 46 -25.85 38.15 -15.69
CA LYS A 46 -25.90 36.68 -15.71
C LYS A 46 -27.00 36.09 -16.60
N ALA A 47 -28.21 36.63 -16.50
CA ALA A 47 -29.37 36.18 -17.28
C ALA A 47 -29.30 36.51 -18.79
N SER A 48 -28.42 37.44 -19.18
CA SER A 48 -28.25 37.89 -20.56
C SER A 48 -27.03 37.28 -21.27
N ARG A 49 -26.14 36.62 -20.53
CA ARG A 49 -24.94 35.98 -21.10
C ARG A 49 -25.34 34.75 -21.92
N GLU A 50 -24.75 34.64 -23.11
CA GLU A 50 -24.90 33.44 -23.94
C GLU A 50 -24.08 32.28 -23.38
N GLY A 51 -24.69 31.11 -23.22
CA GLY A 51 -24.04 29.90 -22.70
C GLY A 51 -24.71 29.32 -21.47
N THR A 52 -23.98 28.53 -20.69
CA THR A 52 -24.46 27.95 -19.43
C THR A 52 -23.83 28.66 -18.25
N ALA A 53 -24.64 29.36 -17.45
CA ALA A 53 -24.19 30.01 -16.23
C ALA A 53 -24.11 29.02 -15.05
N TYR A 54 -23.08 29.17 -14.22
CA TYR A 54 -22.82 28.37 -13.04
C TYR A 54 -22.57 29.27 -11.83
N GLU A 55 -23.04 28.83 -10.67
CA GLU A 55 -22.58 29.37 -9.38
C GLU A 55 -21.10 29.03 -9.18
N LEU A 56 -20.33 29.97 -8.64
CA LEU A 56 -18.90 29.75 -8.38
C LEU A 56 -18.66 28.69 -7.31
N ASN A 57 -19.51 28.65 -6.28
CA ASN A 57 -19.48 27.65 -5.21
C ASN A 57 -20.94 27.29 -4.85
N ILE A 58 -21.32 26.03 -5.05
CA ILE A 58 -22.54 25.41 -4.52
C ILE A 58 -22.22 24.89 -3.12
N GLY A 59 -22.97 25.33 -2.11
CA GLY A 59 -22.61 25.07 -0.71
C GLY A 59 -21.35 25.85 -0.31
N ALA A 60 -20.42 25.20 0.38
CA ALA A 60 -19.17 25.85 0.81
C ALA A 60 -18.10 25.91 -0.30
N ASP A 61 -17.93 24.83 -1.08
CA ASP A 61 -16.67 24.60 -1.82
C ASP A 61 -16.83 23.91 -3.18
N SER A 62 -18.04 23.59 -3.66
CA SER A 62 -18.22 22.81 -4.91
C SER A 62 -18.64 23.68 -6.07
N PRO A 63 -17.79 23.99 -7.06
CA PRO A 63 -18.19 24.84 -8.17
C PRO A 63 -19.27 24.18 -9.05
N GLY A 64 -20.20 24.99 -9.57
CA GLY A 64 -21.38 24.48 -10.27
C GLY A 64 -21.10 23.73 -11.57
N TRP A 65 -19.88 23.85 -12.12
CA TRP A 65 -19.43 23.14 -13.31
C TRP A 65 -18.79 21.78 -13.02
N VAL A 66 -18.49 21.43 -11.76
CA VAL A 66 -17.92 20.14 -11.38
C VAL A 66 -19.04 19.15 -11.03
N LYS A 67 -19.12 18.03 -11.77
CA LYS A 67 -20.07 16.95 -11.49
C LYS A 67 -19.32 15.75 -10.85
N TYR A 68 -19.37 15.73 -9.52
CA TYR A 68 -19.11 14.61 -8.59
C TYR A 68 -17.75 14.48 -7.85
N VAL A 69 -17.89 13.71 -6.75
CA VAL A 69 -17.19 13.63 -5.44
C VAL A 69 -15.73 13.20 -5.49
N ILE A 70 -14.85 14.04 -4.93
CA ILE A 70 -13.52 13.64 -4.47
C ILE A 70 -13.71 12.67 -3.30
N LYS A 71 -13.38 11.38 -3.47
CA LYS A 71 -13.32 10.42 -2.36
C LYS A 71 -11.90 10.46 -1.78
N PRO A 72 -11.69 10.96 -0.56
CA PRO A 72 -10.37 11.00 0.07
C PRO A 72 -9.79 9.60 0.37
N SER A 73 -10.50 8.50 0.12
CA SER A 73 -10.18 7.18 0.66
C SER A 73 -10.01 6.06 -0.37
N VAL A 74 -9.65 6.36 -1.63
CA VAL A 74 -9.32 5.33 -2.62
C VAL A 74 -8.14 5.81 -3.48
N THR A 75 -7.32 4.86 -3.92
CA THR A 75 -6.09 4.95 -4.71
C THR A 75 -6.27 5.51 -6.14
N SER A 76 -7.15 6.49 -6.31
CA SER A 76 -7.32 7.38 -7.47
C SER A 76 -8.53 8.27 -7.21
N SER A 77 -8.39 9.58 -7.43
CA SER A 77 -9.56 10.43 -7.58
C SER A 77 -10.07 10.28 -9.02
N GLN A 78 -11.38 10.22 -9.20
CA GLN A 78 -11.96 10.20 -10.54
C GLN A 78 -12.99 11.31 -10.63
N VAL A 79 -12.58 12.45 -11.18
CA VAL A 79 -13.47 13.51 -11.63
C VAL A 79 -14.23 12.99 -12.86
N THR A 80 -15.46 12.51 -12.63
CA THR A 80 -16.30 11.87 -13.66
C THR A 80 -16.83 12.81 -14.75
N SER A 81 -16.57 14.12 -14.68
CA SER A 81 -16.90 15.06 -15.76
C SER A 81 -15.71 15.95 -16.11
N CYS A 82 -14.84 15.50 -17.01
CA CYS A 82 -13.83 16.36 -17.62
C CYS A 82 -14.53 17.37 -18.53
N GLN A 83 -14.72 18.59 -18.03
CA GLN A 83 -15.20 19.70 -18.85
C GLN A 83 -14.20 19.98 -19.97
N LYS A 84 -14.69 20.30 -21.17
CA LYS A 84 -13.85 20.49 -22.38
C LYS A 84 -13.19 21.87 -22.43
N PHE A 85 -13.07 22.57 -21.30
CA PHE A 85 -12.53 23.92 -21.30
C PHE A 85 -11.07 23.93 -21.76
N ILE A 86 -10.85 24.67 -22.83
CA ILE A 86 -9.55 24.97 -23.42
C ILE A 86 -9.05 26.33 -22.90
N THR A 87 -9.98 27.25 -22.63
CA THR A 87 -9.68 28.59 -22.16
C THR A 87 -10.50 28.92 -20.91
N VAL A 88 -9.85 29.50 -19.91
CA VAL A 88 -10.52 30.19 -18.79
C VAL A 88 -10.30 31.69 -18.98
N VAL A 89 -11.32 32.50 -18.74
CA VAL A 89 -11.24 33.96 -18.83
C VAL A 89 -11.75 34.59 -17.55
N PHE A 90 -10.98 35.46 -16.93
CA PHE A 90 -11.44 36.34 -15.86
C PHE A 90 -11.72 37.73 -16.45
N ASP A 91 -13.00 38.03 -16.66
CA ASP A 91 -13.42 39.32 -17.19
C ASP A 91 -13.00 40.46 -16.25
N LYS A 92 -12.83 41.67 -16.81
CA LYS A 92 -12.44 42.86 -16.03
C LYS A 92 -13.41 43.16 -14.89
N SER A 93 -14.69 42.84 -15.04
CA SER A 93 -15.70 42.94 -13.97
C SER A 93 -15.30 42.14 -12.73
N PHE A 94 -14.64 41.00 -12.90
CA PHE A 94 -14.25 40.09 -11.82
C PHE A 94 -13.23 40.67 -10.84
N LYS A 95 -12.54 41.75 -11.21
CA LYS A 95 -11.53 42.40 -10.35
C LYS A 95 -12.04 42.80 -8.95
N SER A 96 -13.34 43.09 -8.84
CA SER A 96 -13.99 43.45 -7.57
C SER A 96 -14.56 42.24 -6.83
N ALA A 97 -14.60 41.06 -7.45
CA ALA A 97 -15.02 39.83 -6.78
C ALA A 97 -14.02 39.49 -5.65
N ARG A 98 -14.53 38.93 -4.56
CA ARG A 98 -13.75 38.45 -3.41
C ARG A 98 -14.22 37.04 -3.03
N PRO A 99 -13.90 36.02 -3.85
CA PRO A 99 -14.24 34.65 -3.51
C PRO A 99 -13.61 34.28 -2.17
N THR A 100 -14.33 33.50 -1.37
CA THR A 100 -13.85 32.94 -0.10
C THR A 100 -13.31 31.52 -0.25
N SER A 101 -13.64 30.85 -1.35
CA SER A 101 -13.16 29.52 -1.71
C SER A 101 -12.95 29.46 -3.22
N CYS A 102 -11.82 28.88 -3.62
CA CYS A 102 -11.50 28.51 -5.00
C CYS A 102 -11.38 26.98 -5.15
N ALA A 103 -11.92 26.24 -4.19
CA ALA A 103 -11.80 24.79 -4.15
C ALA A 103 -12.35 24.18 -5.45
N SER A 104 -11.57 23.26 -6.04
CA SER A 104 -11.92 22.55 -7.28
C SER A 104 -12.22 23.41 -8.52
N TRP A 105 -11.90 24.71 -8.55
CA TRP A 105 -12.32 25.60 -9.65
C TRP A 105 -11.84 25.15 -11.04
N PHE A 106 -10.67 24.53 -11.14
CA PHE A 106 -10.10 24.01 -12.38
C PHE A 106 -9.94 22.49 -12.36
N ALA A 107 -10.61 21.81 -11.43
CA ALA A 107 -10.51 20.37 -11.28
C ALA A 107 -11.01 19.64 -12.56
N GLY A 108 -10.21 18.71 -13.06
CA GLY A 108 -10.50 17.90 -14.24
C GLY A 108 -10.42 18.66 -15.57
N PHE A 109 -9.82 19.85 -15.62
CA PHE A 109 -9.68 20.64 -16.86
C PHE A 109 -8.52 20.12 -17.73
N LYS A 110 -8.59 18.85 -18.15
CA LYS A 110 -7.52 18.13 -18.89
C LYS A 110 -7.14 18.75 -20.25
N ASN A 111 -7.96 19.65 -20.79
CA ASN A 111 -7.70 20.32 -22.07
C ASN A 111 -7.33 21.80 -21.94
N LEU A 112 -7.18 22.33 -20.72
CA LEU A 112 -6.87 23.74 -20.50
C LEU A 112 -5.53 24.09 -21.14
N ARG A 113 -5.51 25.18 -21.92
CA ARG A 113 -4.32 25.70 -22.61
C ARG A 113 -4.05 27.15 -22.29
N LYS A 114 -5.03 27.88 -21.77
CA LYS A 114 -4.93 29.31 -21.58
C LYS A 114 -5.81 29.79 -20.43
N ILE A 115 -5.26 30.66 -19.60
CA ILE A 115 -6.00 31.45 -18.61
C ILE A 115 -5.77 32.92 -18.97
N GLU A 116 -6.84 33.64 -19.30
CA GLU A 116 -6.81 35.05 -19.67
C GLU A 116 -7.34 35.91 -18.51
N GLY A 117 -6.73 37.08 -18.30
CA GLY A 117 -7.19 38.05 -17.30
C GLY A 117 -6.96 37.62 -15.86
N ILE A 118 -6.01 36.72 -15.58
CA ILE A 118 -5.73 36.20 -14.23
C ILE A 118 -5.46 37.31 -13.20
N GLU A 119 -4.99 38.48 -13.63
CA GLU A 119 -4.87 39.69 -12.80
C GLU A 119 -6.19 40.25 -12.25
N ASN A 120 -7.33 39.80 -12.78
CA ASN A 120 -8.67 40.13 -12.29
C ASN A 120 -9.16 39.13 -11.23
N LEU A 121 -8.47 38.00 -11.01
CA LEU A 121 -8.77 37.10 -9.90
C LEU A 121 -8.11 37.64 -8.63
N ASN A 122 -8.91 38.12 -7.69
CA ASN A 122 -8.44 38.52 -6.37
C ASN A 122 -8.67 37.39 -5.36
N THR A 123 -7.58 36.76 -4.90
CA THR A 123 -7.64 35.65 -3.92
C THR A 123 -7.41 36.08 -2.48
N SER A 124 -7.40 37.38 -2.16
CA SER A 124 -7.02 37.86 -0.82
C SER A 124 -7.94 37.39 0.30
N ASN A 125 -9.18 36.98 -0.02
CA ASN A 125 -10.16 36.47 0.96
C ASN A 125 -10.33 34.95 0.88
N VAL A 126 -9.58 34.26 0.02
CA VAL A 126 -9.72 32.82 -0.17
C VAL A 126 -9.08 32.08 0.99
N THR A 127 -9.86 31.22 1.66
CA THR A 127 -9.37 30.36 2.73
C THR A 127 -9.21 28.90 2.30
N ASN A 128 -9.86 28.50 1.21
CA ASN A 128 -9.83 27.13 0.70
C ASN A 128 -9.42 27.10 -0.79
N MET A 129 -8.28 26.46 -1.08
CA MET A 129 -7.79 26.17 -2.44
C MET A 129 -7.66 24.66 -2.70
N SER A 130 -8.32 23.85 -1.88
CA SER A 130 -8.26 22.39 -2.02
C SER A 130 -8.70 21.95 -3.41
N TYR A 131 -7.94 21.03 -4.01
CA TYR A 131 -8.23 20.45 -5.32
C TYR A 131 -8.33 21.45 -6.49
N MET A 132 -7.91 22.71 -6.31
CA MET A 132 -8.15 23.78 -7.28
C MET A 132 -7.72 23.43 -8.70
N PHE A 133 -6.58 22.73 -8.87
CA PHE A 133 -6.07 22.26 -10.16
C PHE A 133 -6.03 20.73 -10.27
N CYS A 134 -6.73 20.00 -9.39
CA CYS A 134 -6.61 18.54 -9.40
C CYS A 134 -7.06 17.93 -10.74
N GLU A 135 -6.37 16.92 -11.24
CA GLU A 135 -6.57 16.33 -12.57
C GLU A 135 -6.48 17.35 -13.72
N CYS A 136 -5.90 18.54 -13.52
CA CYS A 136 -5.54 19.39 -14.65
C CYS A 136 -4.29 18.83 -15.31
N ASN A 137 -4.49 17.74 -16.06
CA ASN A 137 -3.52 17.16 -16.99
C ASN A 137 -3.47 17.98 -18.30
N CYS A 138 -3.61 19.29 -18.15
CA CYS A 138 -3.63 20.24 -19.21
C CYS A 138 -2.25 20.21 -19.90
N SER A 139 -2.21 20.39 -21.22
CA SER A 139 -0.98 20.23 -22.04
C SER A 139 0.12 21.27 -21.73
N LEU A 140 -0.04 22.04 -20.66
CA LEU A 140 0.89 23.03 -20.20
C LEU A 140 1.88 22.37 -19.23
N ALA A 141 3.18 22.54 -19.50
CA ALA A 141 4.23 22.07 -18.62
C ALA A 141 4.28 22.81 -17.27
N SER A 142 3.61 23.96 -17.17
CA SER A 142 3.45 24.82 -15.97
C SER A 142 2.23 25.76 -16.09
N PHE A 143 1.77 26.31 -14.96
CA PHE A 143 0.71 27.34 -14.90
C PHE A 143 1.23 28.60 -14.19
N ASP A 144 0.70 29.77 -14.56
CA ASP A 144 0.99 31.02 -13.83
C ASP A 144 0.12 31.11 -12.57
N VAL A 145 0.76 30.91 -11.41
CA VAL A 145 0.17 31.09 -10.08
C VAL A 145 0.81 32.28 -9.35
N SER A 146 1.57 33.13 -10.04
CA SER A 146 2.37 34.21 -9.44
C SER A 146 1.54 35.32 -8.79
N ARG A 147 0.24 35.42 -9.15
CA ARG A 147 -0.68 36.45 -8.67
C ARG A 147 -1.57 36.00 -7.53
N PHE A 148 -1.47 34.76 -7.08
CA PHE A 148 -2.28 34.27 -5.98
C PHE A 148 -1.76 34.85 -4.66
N ASP A 149 -2.63 35.60 -4.00
CA ASP A 149 -2.50 35.90 -2.58
C ASP A 149 -3.02 34.67 -1.82
N THR A 150 -2.10 33.94 -1.18
CA THR A 150 -2.42 32.75 -0.38
C THR A 150 -2.35 33.02 1.12
N SER A 151 -2.17 34.27 1.54
CA SER A 151 -1.92 34.65 2.94
C SER A 151 -3.03 34.19 3.91
N ASN A 152 -4.27 34.09 3.43
CA ASN A 152 -5.43 33.64 4.21
C ASN A 152 -5.82 32.16 3.98
N VAL A 153 -5.10 31.44 3.13
CA VAL A 153 -5.43 30.05 2.79
C VAL A 153 -5.08 29.12 3.95
N THR A 154 -6.05 28.31 4.36
CA THR A 154 -5.91 27.29 5.41
C THR A 154 -5.88 25.87 4.87
N ASP A 155 -6.48 25.62 3.69
CA ASP A 155 -6.52 24.30 3.06
C ASP A 155 -5.97 24.34 1.62
N MET A 156 -4.88 23.60 1.39
CA MET A 156 -4.25 23.39 0.07
C MET A 156 -4.23 21.90 -0.31
N SER A 157 -5.04 21.07 0.35
CA SER A 157 -5.07 19.63 0.09
C SER A 157 -5.43 19.34 -1.37
N GLY A 158 -4.66 18.46 -2.00
CA GLY A 158 -4.89 18.10 -3.40
C GLY A 158 -4.77 19.24 -4.41
N MET A 159 -4.22 20.42 -4.05
CA MET A 159 -4.28 21.60 -4.92
C MET A 159 -3.78 21.33 -6.35
N PHE A 160 -2.74 20.50 -6.49
CA PHE A 160 -2.18 20.07 -7.77
C PHE A 160 -2.21 18.55 -7.98
N CYS A 161 -3.12 17.82 -7.31
CA CYS A 161 -3.16 16.35 -7.49
C CYS A 161 -3.42 15.94 -8.93
N GLU A 162 -2.82 14.83 -9.35
CA GLU A 162 -2.97 14.22 -10.68
C GLU A 162 -2.67 15.19 -11.84
N CYS A 163 -1.82 16.20 -11.62
CA CYS A 163 -1.29 17.07 -12.66
C CYS A 163 -0.15 16.38 -13.44
N GLY A 164 -0.41 15.22 -14.02
CA GLY A 164 0.59 14.33 -14.63
C GLY A 164 1.38 14.88 -15.84
N SER A 165 1.08 16.11 -16.30
CA SER A 165 1.88 16.81 -17.32
C SER A 165 2.82 17.88 -16.75
N LEU A 166 2.70 18.22 -15.46
CA LEU A 166 3.49 19.25 -14.80
C LEU A 166 4.95 18.79 -14.65
N THR A 167 5.90 19.58 -15.14
CA THR A 167 7.34 19.28 -15.00
C THR A 167 8.04 20.12 -13.94
N SER A 168 7.49 21.29 -13.65
CA SER A 168 7.94 22.27 -12.65
C SER A 168 6.83 23.27 -12.35
N LEU A 169 6.86 23.93 -11.19
CA LEU A 169 5.90 24.97 -10.80
C LEU A 169 6.61 26.06 -9.99
N GLU A 170 6.30 27.32 -10.29
CA GLU A 170 6.84 28.48 -9.55
C GLU A 170 5.93 28.78 -8.34
N LEU A 171 6.48 28.69 -7.12
CA LEU A 171 5.72 28.79 -5.87
C LEU A 171 6.32 29.82 -4.90
N SER A 172 7.30 30.63 -5.32
CA SER A 172 8.01 31.56 -4.42
C SER A 172 7.10 32.59 -3.74
N ASN A 173 5.98 32.96 -4.36
CA ASN A 173 4.98 33.89 -3.82
C ASN A 173 3.90 33.23 -2.96
N PHE A 174 3.95 31.92 -2.69
CA PHE A 174 3.01 31.26 -1.80
C PHE A 174 3.35 31.56 -0.34
N GLU A 175 2.44 32.24 0.36
CA GLU A 175 2.44 32.38 1.80
C GLU A 175 1.63 31.24 2.43
N THR A 176 2.30 30.28 3.09
CA THR A 176 1.64 29.08 3.64
C THR A 176 1.53 29.06 5.17
N SER A 177 1.83 30.18 5.84
CA SER A 177 1.88 30.28 7.32
C SER A 177 0.55 30.05 8.04
N ASN A 178 -0.58 30.04 7.32
CA ASN A 178 -1.91 29.74 7.83
C ASN A 178 -2.44 28.38 7.38
N VAL A 179 -1.72 27.66 6.52
CA VAL A 179 -2.14 26.37 5.99
C VAL A 179 -2.05 25.29 7.07
N THR A 180 -3.15 24.55 7.27
CA THR A 180 -3.23 23.44 8.20
C THR A 180 -3.29 22.08 7.48
N ASN A 181 -3.64 22.05 6.19
CA ASN A 181 -3.76 20.81 5.42
C ASN A 181 -3.02 20.91 4.07
N MET A 182 -2.03 20.04 3.87
CA MET A 182 -1.27 19.88 2.62
C MET A 182 -1.32 18.44 2.09
N GLY A 183 -2.24 17.61 2.61
CA GLY A 183 -2.40 16.23 2.16
C GLY A 183 -2.65 16.19 0.65
N ARG A 184 -1.97 15.28 -0.05
CA ARG A 184 -2.08 15.08 -1.50
C ARG A 184 -1.73 16.28 -2.39
N MET A 185 -1.09 17.33 -1.88
CA MET A 185 -0.88 18.57 -2.64
C MET A 185 -0.25 18.35 -4.03
N PHE A 186 0.70 17.42 -4.16
CA PHE A 186 1.36 17.02 -5.41
C PHE A 186 1.18 15.52 -5.73
N PHE A 187 0.13 14.89 -5.21
CA PHE A 187 -0.20 13.48 -5.47
C PHE A 187 -0.23 13.17 -6.97
N GLU A 188 0.42 12.10 -7.43
CA GLU A 188 0.46 11.66 -8.84
C GLU A 188 0.90 12.76 -9.84
N CYS A 189 1.80 13.66 -9.41
CA CYS A 189 2.52 14.57 -10.31
C CYS A 189 3.70 13.84 -11.00
N GLU A 190 3.42 12.75 -11.73
CA GLU A 190 4.42 11.77 -12.21
C GLU A 190 5.61 12.38 -12.96
N LYS A 191 5.40 13.47 -13.72
CA LYS A 191 6.44 14.12 -14.54
C LYS A 191 7.21 15.23 -13.82
N LEU A 192 6.86 15.55 -12.58
CA LEU A 192 7.53 16.61 -11.82
C LEU A 192 8.98 16.20 -11.57
N THR A 193 9.92 17.06 -11.96
CA THR A 193 11.37 16.74 -11.87
C THR A 193 12.06 17.43 -10.70
N ASN A 194 11.54 18.59 -10.30
CA ASN A 194 12.02 19.44 -9.21
C ASN A 194 10.87 20.35 -8.75
N LEU A 195 10.99 20.85 -7.52
CA LEU A 195 10.07 21.81 -6.93
C LEU A 195 10.84 22.69 -5.94
N ASP A 196 10.70 24.01 -6.05
CA ASP A 196 11.22 24.93 -5.04
C ASP A 196 10.13 25.17 -3.98
N LEU A 197 10.41 24.72 -2.76
CA LEU A 197 9.52 24.83 -1.60
C LEU A 197 10.09 25.77 -0.52
N SER A 198 11.13 26.55 -0.83
CA SER A 198 11.84 27.38 0.15
C SER A 198 10.96 28.45 0.81
N SER A 199 9.89 28.90 0.15
CA SER A 199 8.90 29.84 0.70
C SER A 199 7.93 29.20 1.70
N PHE A 200 7.87 27.88 1.80
CA PHE A 200 6.84 27.20 2.58
C PHE A 200 7.12 27.32 4.08
N ASN A 201 6.11 27.74 4.83
CA ASN A 201 6.05 27.68 6.27
C ASN A 201 5.00 26.64 6.68
N THR A 202 5.46 25.44 7.05
CA THR A 202 4.58 24.32 7.40
C THR A 202 4.25 24.21 8.89
N SER A 203 4.58 25.22 9.70
CA SER A 203 4.48 25.16 11.18
C SER A 203 3.08 24.93 11.75
N LYS A 204 2.01 25.13 10.96
CA LYS A 204 0.62 24.84 11.35
C LYS A 204 0.02 23.63 10.65
N VAL A 205 0.77 22.98 9.75
CA VAL A 205 0.27 21.85 8.97
C VAL A 205 0.14 20.63 9.87
N THR A 206 -1.04 20.05 9.91
CA THR A 206 -1.34 18.84 10.70
C THR A 206 -1.42 17.59 9.84
N ASN A 207 -1.65 17.73 8.52
CA ASN A 207 -1.77 16.62 7.59
C ASN A 207 -0.86 16.82 6.37
N MET A 208 0.03 15.85 6.12
CA MET A 208 0.92 15.77 4.95
C MET A 208 0.79 14.42 4.23
N CYS A 209 -0.31 13.69 4.44
CA CYS A 209 -0.46 12.36 3.86
C CYS A 209 -0.41 12.43 2.33
N ASN A 210 0.31 11.49 1.72
CA ASN A 210 0.43 11.35 0.27
C ASN A 210 0.90 12.62 -0.46
N MET A 211 1.58 13.57 0.20
CA MET A 211 1.89 14.89 -0.37
C MET A 211 2.67 14.81 -1.69
N PHE A 212 3.61 13.86 -1.80
CA PHE A 212 4.43 13.60 -2.99
C PHE A 212 4.28 12.16 -3.50
N TYR A 213 3.18 11.48 -3.17
CA TYR A 213 2.90 10.14 -3.67
C TYR A 213 2.99 10.12 -5.20
N ASP A 214 3.71 9.13 -5.75
CA ASP A 214 3.87 8.87 -7.17
C ASP A 214 4.40 10.06 -7.99
N CYS A 215 5.30 10.85 -7.39
CA CYS A 215 6.13 11.81 -8.11
C CYS A 215 7.33 11.10 -8.77
N GLU A 216 7.07 10.17 -9.70
CA GLU A 216 8.05 9.21 -10.22
C GLU A 216 9.37 9.82 -10.72
N LYS A 217 9.32 11.01 -11.34
CA LYS A 217 10.49 11.66 -11.95
C LYS A 217 11.25 12.59 -11.01
N LEU A 218 10.78 12.78 -9.77
CA LEU A 218 11.42 13.66 -8.81
C LEU A 218 12.79 13.08 -8.42
N THR A 219 13.85 13.83 -8.69
CA THR A 219 15.24 13.37 -8.44
C THR A 219 15.83 13.93 -7.16
N ASN A 220 15.36 15.12 -6.77
CA ASN A 220 15.76 15.85 -5.58
C ASN A 220 14.57 16.65 -5.06
N LEU A 221 14.46 16.78 -3.74
CA LEU A 221 13.44 17.59 -3.08
C LEU A 221 14.05 18.15 -1.80
N ASP A 222 14.09 19.47 -1.69
CA ASP A 222 14.50 20.13 -0.46
C ASP A 222 13.28 20.31 0.46
N VAL A 223 13.30 19.63 1.60
CA VAL A 223 12.30 19.73 2.68
C VAL A 223 12.92 20.22 3.99
N SER A 224 14.14 20.77 3.94
CA SER A 224 14.86 21.21 5.13
C SER A 224 14.17 22.33 5.90
N ASN A 225 13.33 23.13 5.22
CA ASN A 225 12.52 24.19 5.82
C ASN A 225 11.21 23.69 6.47
N PHE A 226 10.86 22.41 6.33
CA PHE A 226 9.61 21.90 6.86
C PHE A 226 9.65 21.81 8.38
N ASN A 227 8.71 22.49 9.05
CA ASN A 227 8.41 22.29 10.46
C ASN A 227 7.23 21.32 10.58
N THR A 228 7.53 20.07 10.93
CA THR A 228 6.51 19.02 11.03
C THR A 228 6.00 18.76 12.46
N SER A 229 6.27 19.67 13.41
CA SER A 229 5.96 19.48 14.83
C SER A 229 4.47 19.35 15.18
N GLU A 230 3.57 19.78 14.27
CA GLU A 230 2.12 19.64 14.40
C GLU A 230 1.53 18.51 13.55
N VAL A 231 2.34 17.85 12.71
CA VAL A 231 1.88 16.81 11.77
C VAL A 231 1.53 15.53 12.53
N THR A 232 0.33 15.01 12.28
CA THR A 232 -0.15 13.74 12.85
C THR A 232 -0.15 12.58 11.85
N ASP A 233 -0.20 12.88 10.54
CA ASP A 233 -0.29 11.90 9.46
C ASP A 233 0.74 12.20 8.37
N MET A 234 1.68 11.25 8.18
CA MET A 234 2.70 11.24 7.13
C MET A 234 2.60 10.00 6.24
N SER A 235 1.45 9.30 6.28
CA SER A 235 1.23 8.09 5.49
C SER A 235 1.48 8.38 4.01
N SER A 236 2.22 7.48 3.36
CA SER A 236 2.50 7.50 1.92
C SER A 236 3.13 8.81 1.39
N MET A 237 3.75 9.63 2.24
CA MET A 237 4.21 10.98 1.85
C MET A 237 5.15 10.98 0.64
N PHE A 238 6.04 9.98 0.52
CA PHE A 238 6.98 9.82 -0.59
C PHE A 238 6.85 8.45 -1.30
N GLU A 239 5.71 7.77 -1.14
CA GLU A 239 5.48 6.48 -1.81
C GLU A 239 5.60 6.62 -3.33
N TYR A 240 6.21 5.63 -4.00
CA TYR A 240 6.48 5.63 -5.45
C TYR A 240 7.35 6.78 -6.00
N CYS A 241 8.11 7.49 -5.16
CA CYS A 241 9.15 8.42 -5.62
C CYS A 241 10.39 7.68 -6.16
N PHE A 242 10.24 6.92 -7.26
CA PHE A 242 11.23 5.96 -7.76
C PHE A 242 12.61 6.55 -8.05
N LYS A 243 12.70 7.84 -8.41
CA LYS A 243 13.95 8.51 -8.82
C LYS A 243 14.62 9.34 -7.72
N LEU A 244 14.01 9.45 -6.54
CA LEU A 244 14.59 10.19 -5.44
C LEU A 244 15.84 9.46 -4.93
N THR A 245 16.98 10.15 -4.91
CA THR A 245 18.28 9.54 -4.58
C THR A 245 18.73 9.79 -3.15
N ASN A 246 18.30 10.92 -2.59
CA ASN A 246 18.55 11.38 -1.23
C ASN A 246 17.36 12.22 -0.74
N LEU A 247 17.21 12.32 0.58
CA LEU A 247 16.20 13.16 1.23
C LEU A 247 16.73 13.58 2.60
N ASP A 248 16.89 14.88 2.82
CA ASP A 248 17.28 15.42 4.13
C ASP A 248 16.03 15.60 5.00
N LEU A 249 15.95 14.82 6.09
CA LEU A 249 14.84 14.82 7.05
C LEU A 249 15.26 15.39 8.41
N SER A 250 16.39 16.08 8.50
CA SER A 250 16.94 16.57 9.78
C SER A 250 16.04 17.57 10.49
N SER A 251 15.17 18.28 9.77
CA SER A 251 14.17 19.21 10.30
C SER A 251 12.89 18.55 10.82
N PHE A 252 12.67 17.26 10.51
CA PHE A 252 11.41 16.60 10.83
C PHE A 252 11.29 16.33 12.33
N ASN A 253 10.23 16.86 12.93
CA ASN A 253 9.78 16.52 14.27
C ASN A 253 8.56 15.60 14.18
N THR A 254 8.76 14.30 14.31
CA THR A 254 7.69 13.31 14.17
C THR A 254 6.96 12.99 15.48
N SER A 255 7.17 13.77 16.55
CA SER A 255 6.68 13.43 17.89
C SER A 255 5.16 13.33 18.03
N LYS A 256 4.38 13.91 17.11
CA LYS A 256 2.91 13.81 17.08
C LYS A 256 2.37 12.85 16.02
N VAL A 257 3.24 12.26 15.20
CA VAL A 257 2.84 11.40 14.09
C VAL A 257 2.32 10.07 14.65
N THR A 258 1.13 9.68 14.21
CA THR A 258 0.50 8.39 14.56
C THR A 258 0.54 7.38 13.41
N ASP A 259 0.60 7.86 12.17
CA ASP A 259 0.63 7.03 10.96
C ASP A 259 1.84 7.37 10.08
N MET A 260 2.72 6.38 9.90
CA MET A 260 3.88 6.42 9.01
C MET A 260 3.81 5.30 7.95
N SER A 261 2.64 4.70 7.76
CA SER A 261 2.44 3.66 6.75
C SER A 261 2.97 4.11 5.39
N LYS A 262 3.73 3.25 4.73
CA LYS A 262 4.22 3.44 3.35
C LYS A 262 5.02 4.72 3.08
N MET A 263 5.50 5.43 4.10
CA MET A 263 6.10 6.76 3.94
C MET A 263 7.19 6.83 2.86
N PHE A 264 8.01 5.78 2.72
CA PHE A 264 9.08 5.65 1.71
C PHE A 264 8.89 4.42 0.81
N HIS A 265 7.69 3.85 0.75
CA HIS A 265 7.44 2.64 -0.04
C HIS A 265 7.81 2.84 -1.51
N SER A 266 8.58 1.90 -2.05
CA SER A 266 9.08 1.92 -3.43
C SER A 266 9.91 3.15 -3.82
N CYS A 267 10.55 3.81 -2.86
CA CYS A 267 11.65 4.75 -3.12
C CYS A 267 12.93 4.00 -3.57
N THR A 268 12.85 3.32 -4.72
CA THR A 268 13.84 2.32 -5.16
C THR A 268 15.24 2.88 -5.41
N SER A 269 15.38 4.18 -5.68
CA SER A 269 16.67 4.85 -5.91
C SER A 269 17.32 5.46 -4.66
N LEU A 270 16.66 5.46 -3.50
CA LEU A 270 17.27 5.97 -2.27
C LEU A 270 18.47 5.12 -1.89
N THR A 271 19.64 5.75 -1.78
CA THR A 271 20.90 5.05 -1.42
C THR A 271 21.26 5.21 0.06
N SER A 272 20.72 6.25 0.70
CA SER A 272 20.82 6.52 2.13
C SER A 272 19.55 7.21 2.60
N LEU A 273 19.15 6.92 3.84
CA LEU A 273 18.03 7.58 4.50
C LEU A 273 18.37 7.71 5.98
N ASP A 274 18.38 8.94 6.50
CA ASP A 274 18.60 9.21 7.92
C ASP A 274 17.25 9.40 8.62
N VAL A 275 16.90 8.46 9.50
CA VAL A 275 15.70 8.51 10.34
C VAL A 275 16.05 8.68 11.83
N SER A 276 17.29 9.09 12.15
CA SER A 276 17.76 9.20 13.53
C SER A 276 17.04 10.26 14.36
N THR A 277 16.46 11.27 13.70
CA THR A 277 15.65 12.33 14.32
C THR A 277 14.21 11.89 14.62
N PHE A 278 13.77 10.75 14.09
CA PHE A 278 12.38 10.33 14.24
C PHE A 278 12.10 9.93 15.68
N ASN A 279 11.12 10.60 16.27
CA ASN A 279 10.44 10.16 17.47
C ASN A 279 9.17 9.41 17.05
N THR A 280 9.19 8.08 17.14
CA THR A 280 8.07 7.22 16.74
C THR A 280 7.22 6.75 17.92
N SER A 281 7.38 7.35 19.11
CA SER A 281 6.71 6.89 20.32
C SER A 281 5.17 6.93 20.25
N ASN A 282 4.58 7.72 19.35
CA ASN A 282 3.12 7.78 19.14
C ASN A 282 2.64 7.01 17.89
N VAL A 283 3.55 6.40 17.14
CA VAL A 283 3.21 5.73 15.88
C VAL A 283 2.53 4.39 16.17
N THR A 284 1.38 4.15 15.53
CA THR A 284 0.61 2.90 15.64
C THR A 284 0.69 2.05 14.38
N ASP A 285 0.88 2.67 13.21
CA ASP A 285 1.03 1.97 11.91
C ASP A 285 2.35 2.36 11.22
N MET A 286 3.16 1.34 10.92
CA MET A 286 4.41 1.43 10.16
C MET A 286 4.41 0.47 8.96
N ASN A 287 3.25 -0.05 8.54
CA ASN A 287 3.21 -1.04 7.48
C ASN A 287 3.87 -0.49 6.20
N TRP A 288 4.65 -1.32 5.50
CA TRP A 288 5.33 -0.96 4.25
C TRP A 288 6.27 0.25 4.31
N MET A 289 6.58 0.84 5.47
CA MET A 289 7.24 2.16 5.55
C MET A 289 8.55 2.25 4.75
N PHE A 290 9.36 1.19 4.74
CA PHE A 290 10.61 1.10 3.96
C PHE A 290 10.56 0.05 2.83
N ALA A 291 9.39 -0.55 2.58
CA ALA A 291 9.25 -1.61 1.60
C ALA A 291 9.75 -1.16 0.22
N GLU A 292 10.37 -2.08 -0.51
CA GLU A 292 10.91 -1.85 -1.85
C GLU A 292 11.92 -0.69 -1.95
N CYS A 293 12.52 -0.24 -0.85
CA CYS A 293 13.69 0.64 -0.84
C CYS A 293 14.95 -0.11 -1.30
N LYS A 294 14.93 -0.61 -2.54
CA LYS A 294 15.93 -1.51 -3.14
C LYS A 294 17.33 -0.89 -3.21
N GLY A 295 17.47 0.44 -3.22
CA GLY A 295 18.76 1.13 -3.23
C GLY A 295 19.50 1.16 -1.89
N LEU A 296 18.80 0.94 -0.77
CA LEU A 296 19.38 1.06 0.57
C LEU A 296 20.29 -0.14 0.87
N LYS A 297 21.56 0.15 1.20
CA LYS A 297 22.53 -0.86 1.67
C LYS A 297 22.59 -0.97 3.20
N SER A 298 22.23 0.12 3.87
CA SER A 298 22.15 0.25 5.32
C SER A 298 21.02 1.21 5.68
N LEU A 299 20.35 0.94 6.79
CA LEU A 299 19.34 1.80 7.38
C LEU A 299 19.48 1.73 8.89
N ASN A 300 19.72 2.87 9.56
CA ASN A 300 19.78 2.92 11.00
C ASN A 300 18.37 3.10 11.57
N VAL A 301 17.83 2.05 12.19
CA VAL A 301 16.51 2.05 12.85
C VAL A 301 16.59 1.91 14.37
N SER A 302 17.80 2.05 14.95
CA SER A 302 18.04 1.80 16.38
C SER A 302 17.41 2.83 17.32
N ASN A 303 16.92 3.96 16.80
CA ASN A 303 16.19 4.97 17.55
C ASN A 303 14.65 4.80 17.48
N LEU A 304 14.14 3.92 16.60
CA LEU A 304 12.70 3.77 16.43
C LEU A 304 12.12 3.07 17.66
N ASN A 305 11.24 3.78 18.36
CA ASN A 305 10.42 3.25 19.44
C ASN A 305 9.14 2.67 18.83
N THR A 306 8.96 1.35 18.92
CA THR A 306 7.79 0.66 18.36
C THR A 306 6.78 0.20 19.41
N SER A 307 6.90 0.66 20.66
CA SER A 307 6.06 0.20 21.77
C SER A 307 4.55 0.41 21.55
N ASN A 308 4.14 1.39 20.74
CA ASN A 308 2.74 1.62 20.39
C ASN A 308 2.33 1.06 19.01
N VAL A 309 3.26 0.45 18.27
CA VAL A 309 3.00 -0.07 16.93
C VAL A 309 2.18 -1.35 17.02
N THR A 310 1.03 -1.36 16.36
CA THR A 310 0.16 -2.54 16.23
C THR A 310 0.34 -3.24 14.89
N ASN A 311 0.72 -2.49 13.84
CA ASN A 311 0.90 -2.98 12.49
C ASN A 311 2.30 -2.62 11.95
N MET A 312 3.12 -3.64 11.67
CA MET A 312 4.42 -3.49 11.02
C MET A 312 4.58 -4.44 9.83
N GLY A 313 3.47 -4.87 9.24
CA GLY A 313 3.48 -5.73 8.06
C GLY A 313 4.32 -5.10 6.95
N PHE A 314 5.20 -5.88 6.35
CA PHE A 314 6.03 -5.53 5.21
C PHE A 314 7.01 -4.38 5.47
N LEU A 315 7.31 -4.02 6.72
CA LEU A 315 8.16 -2.86 7.06
C LEU A 315 9.47 -2.80 6.26
N PHE A 316 10.14 -3.94 6.06
CA PHE A 316 11.37 -4.06 5.29
C PHE A 316 11.23 -4.98 4.05
N CYS A 317 10.01 -5.25 3.59
CA CYS A 317 9.78 -6.15 2.45
C CYS A 317 10.53 -5.66 1.22
N GLU A 318 11.21 -6.55 0.50
CA GLU A 318 11.97 -6.22 -0.71
C GLU A 318 13.04 -5.11 -0.53
N CYS A 319 13.55 -4.90 0.68
CA CYS A 319 14.79 -4.15 0.91
C CYS A 319 16.01 -5.00 0.49
N CYS A 320 16.09 -5.38 -0.79
CA CYS A 320 16.94 -6.47 -1.28
C CYS A 320 18.44 -6.30 -0.98
N ASN A 321 18.93 -5.07 -0.85
CA ASN A 321 20.35 -4.75 -0.66
C ASN A 321 20.75 -4.49 0.80
N LEU A 322 19.82 -4.54 1.76
CA LEU A 322 20.15 -4.40 3.18
C LEU A 322 20.97 -5.61 3.64
N THR A 323 22.12 -5.33 4.25
CA THR A 323 23.06 -6.37 4.72
C THR A 323 22.95 -6.67 6.21
N SER A 324 22.44 -5.71 6.99
CA SER A 324 22.20 -5.81 8.44
C SER A 324 21.14 -4.82 8.90
N LEU A 325 20.44 -5.14 9.99
CA LEU A 325 19.52 -4.26 10.71
C LEU A 325 19.78 -4.39 12.23
N ASP A 326 19.88 -3.26 12.94
CA ASP A 326 19.91 -3.25 14.41
C ASP A 326 18.49 -3.02 14.95
N LEU A 327 17.89 -4.06 15.51
CA LEU A 327 16.50 -4.08 15.96
C LEU A 327 16.34 -4.00 17.48
N LYS A 328 17.39 -3.69 18.24
CA LYS A 328 17.35 -3.75 19.72
C LYS A 328 16.32 -2.83 20.37
N SER A 329 15.96 -1.72 19.72
CA SER A 329 14.96 -0.77 20.22
C SER A 329 13.52 -1.21 19.94
N PHE A 330 13.30 -2.23 19.10
CA PHE A 330 11.96 -2.69 18.76
C PHE A 330 11.32 -3.35 19.97
N ASP A 331 10.26 -2.74 20.47
CA ASP A 331 9.28 -3.37 21.33
C ASP A 331 8.12 -3.82 20.46
N THR A 332 7.97 -5.13 20.26
CA THR A 332 6.91 -5.71 19.42
C THR A 332 5.71 -6.18 20.24
N SER A 333 5.63 -5.84 21.54
CA SER A 333 4.63 -6.40 22.45
C SER A 333 3.19 -6.08 22.06
N ASN A 334 2.93 -4.98 21.34
CA ASN A 334 1.60 -4.59 20.86
C ASN A 334 1.32 -4.99 19.40
N VAL A 335 2.28 -5.60 18.71
CA VAL A 335 2.17 -5.94 17.29
C VAL A 335 1.25 -7.14 17.09
N THR A 336 0.28 -7.00 16.18
CA THR A 336 -0.64 -8.09 15.79
C THR A 336 -0.34 -8.65 14.40
N ASP A 337 0.27 -7.86 13.52
CA ASP A 337 0.59 -8.24 12.14
C ASP A 337 2.09 -8.05 11.83
N MET A 338 2.76 -9.16 11.49
CA MET A 338 4.16 -9.22 11.05
C MET A 338 4.29 -9.84 9.64
N THR A 339 3.23 -9.76 8.84
CA THR A 339 3.21 -10.26 7.46
C THR A 339 4.40 -9.69 6.69
N GLY A 340 5.20 -10.54 6.05
CA GLY A 340 6.26 -10.12 5.14
C GLY A 340 7.33 -9.21 5.75
N LEU A 341 7.48 -9.17 7.09
CA LEU A 341 8.30 -8.17 7.78
C LEU A 341 9.71 -8.03 7.20
N PHE A 342 10.33 -9.15 6.82
CA PHE A 342 11.64 -9.22 6.18
C PHE A 342 11.61 -9.97 4.84
N SER A 343 10.43 -10.08 4.22
CA SER A 343 10.28 -10.81 2.94
C SER A 343 11.22 -10.22 1.89
N GLU A 344 11.90 -11.07 1.13
CA GLU A 344 12.78 -10.71 0.01
C GLU A 344 13.96 -9.79 0.38
N CYS A 345 14.34 -9.76 1.66
CA CYS A 345 15.61 -9.19 2.12
C CYS A 345 16.79 -10.12 1.74
N PHE A 346 17.13 -10.17 0.45
CA PHE A 346 18.05 -11.16 -0.11
C PHE A 346 19.47 -11.13 0.49
N GLU A 347 19.98 -9.96 0.86
CA GLU A 347 21.36 -9.76 1.34
C GLU A 347 21.52 -9.78 2.87
N LEU A 348 20.43 -9.94 3.65
CA LEU A 348 20.53 -10.06 5.12
C LEU A 348 21.20 -11.38 5.52
N LYS A 349 22.42 -11.28 6.09
CA LYS A 349 23.23 -12.44 6.49
C LYS A 349 22.94 -12.91 7.91
N SER A 350 22.54 -11.99 8.77
CA SER A 350 22.20 -12.22 10.16
C SER A 350 21.11 -11.26 10.58
N LEU A 351 20.24 -11.70 11.48
CA LEU A 351 19.15 -10.90 12.01
C LEU A 351 18.95 -11.30 13.48
N ASP A 352 19.06 -10.33 14.38
CA ASP A 352 18.76 -10.52 15.80
C ASP A 352 17.30 -10.13 16.04
N VAL A 353 16.49 -11.13 16.40
CA VAL A 353 15.07 -10.98 16.77
C VAL A 353 14.81 -11.44 18.20
N SER A 354 15.87 -11.56 19.02
CA SER A 354 15.77 -12.09 20.38
C SER A 354 14.94 -11.21 21.32
N ASN A 355 14.82 -9.91 21.02
CA ASN A 355 13.97 -8.98 21.76
C ASN A 355 12.48 -9.02 21.37
N PHE A 356 12.10 -9.77 20.32
CA PHE A 356 10.72 -9.78 19.84
C PHE A 356 9.79 -10.50 20.83
N ASN A 357 8.77 -9.78 21.30
CA ASN A 357 7.61 -10.35 21.96
C ASN A 357 6.50 -10.54 20.93
N THR A 358 6.24 -11.79 20.54
CA THR A 358 5.22 -12.10 19.51
C THR A 358 3.90 -12.61 20.09
N SER A 359 3.69 -12.45 21.40
CA SER A 359 2.51 -13.00 22.09
C SER A 359 1.16 -12.47 21.58
N ASN A 360 1.11 -11.27 21.00
CA ASN A 360 -0.10 -10.69 20.40
C ASN A 360 -0.20 -10.89 18.88
N VAL A 361 0.82 -11.49 18.25
CA VAL A 361 0.86 -11.66 16.80
C VAL A 361 -0.12 -12.75 16.37
N THR A 362 -1.00 -12.40 15.43
CA THR A 362 -1.96 -13.34 14.81
C THR A 362 -1.53 -13.75 13.40
N ASN A 363 -0.73 -12.92 12.72
CA ASN A 363 -0.35 -13.10 11.32
C ASN A 363 1.18 -13.07 11.15
N MET A 364 1.76 -14.17 10.65
CA MET A 364 3.19 -14.31 10.34
C MET A 364 3.42 -14.78 8.89
N ILE A 365 2.48 -14.47 7.99
CA ILE A 365 2.60 -14.82 6.57
C ILE A 365 3.93 -14.29 6.03
N GLY A 366 4.74 -15.13 5.39
CA GLY A 366 5.94 -14.71 4.66
C GLY A 366 6.98 -13.92 5.47
N MET A 367 6.98 -13.99 6.81
CA MET A 367 7.81 -13.11 7.66
C MET A 367 9.31 -13.12 7.29
N PHE A 368 9.83 -14.28 6.87
CA PHE A 368 11.21 -14.48 6.40
C PHE A 368 11.29 -15.08 4.99
N GLU A 369 10.23 -14.88 4.19
CA GLU A 369 10.15 -15.37 2.81
C GLU A 369 11.33 -14.83 1.98
N TYR A 370 11.97 -15.72 1.22
CA TYR A 370 13.16 -15.47 0.41
C TYR A 370 14.28 -14.69 1.11
N CYS A 371 14.48 -14.82 2.43
CA CYS A 371 15.73 -14.41 3.08
C CYS A 371 16.89 -15.36 2.69
N ILE A 372 17.33 -15.31 1.43
CA ILE A 372 18.20 -16.33 0.83
C ILE A 372 19.62 -16.36 1.43
N SER A 373 20.07 -15.28 2.09
CA SER A 373 21.41 -15.20 2.70
C SER A 373 21.44 -15.54 4.20
N LEU A 374 20.27 -15.66 4.85
CA LEU A 374 20.18 -15.92 6.27
C LEU A 374 20.55 -17.39 6.57
N LYS A 375 21.56 -17.60 7.42
CA LYS A 375 22.09 -18.95 7.72
C LYS A 375 21.47 -19.61 8.95
N SER A 376 21.03 -18.80 9.89
CA SER A 376 20.44 -19.19 11.17
C SER A 376 19.55 -18.07 11.70
N LEU A 377 18.57 -18.42 12.51
CA LEU A 377 17.68 -17.48 13.18
C LEU A 377 17.35 -18.01 14.57
N ASP A 378 17.52 -17.17 15.60
CA ASP A 378 17.09 -17.51 16.96
C ASP A 378 15.64 -17.08 17.16
N LEU A 379 14.75 -18.06 17.31
CA LEU A 379 13.31 -17.86 17.51
C LEU A 379 12.88 -18.24 18.94
N SER A 380 13.83 -18.32 19.88
CA SER A 380 13.59 -18.88 21.21
C SER A 380 12.61 -18.09 22.08
N THR A 381 12.36 -16.82 21.74
CA THR A 381 11.42 -15.90 22.39
C THR A 381 10.06 -15.84 21.70
N PHE A 382 9.89 -16.46 20.54
CA PHE A 382 8.63 -16.41 19.81
C PHE A 382 7.53 -17.17 20.56
N ASN A 383 6.43 -16.48 20.86
CA ASN A 383 5.20 -17.05 21.35
C ASN A 383 4.16 -17.07 20.23
N THR A 384 4.00 -18.21 19.56
CA THR A 384 3.08 -18.33 18.41
C THR A 384 1.67 -18.77 18.80
N SER A 385 1.30 -18.74 20.09
CA SER A 385 0.02 -19.31 20.56
C SER A 385 -1.23 -18.62 19.98
N ASN A 386 -1.11 -17.35 19.58
CA ASN A 386 -2.20 -16.59 18.94
C ASN A 386 -2.12 -16.58 17.41
N VAL A 387 -1.07 -17.16 16.81
CA VAL A 387 -0.88 -17.16 15.36
C VAL A 387 -1.87 -18.10 14.69
N THR A 388 -2.61 -17.59 13.70
CA THR A 388 -3.58 -18.36 12.90
C THR A 388 -3.08 -18.64 11.49
N ASN A 389 -2.12 -17.86 10.98
CA ASN A 389 -1.59 -18.01 9.62
C ASN A 389 -0.05 -18.00 9.60
N MET A 390 0.54 -19.07 9.07
CA MET A 390 1.99 -19.24 8.86
C MET A 390 2.32 -19.55 7.39
N PHE A 391 1.43 -19.20 6.46
CA PHE A 391 1.65 -19.32 5.02
C PHE A 391 2.99 -18.67 4.64
N HIS A 392 3.84 -19.40 3.93
CA HIS A 392 5.13 -18.90 3.41
C HIS A 392 6.18 -18.44 4.45
N MET A 393 5.99 -18.66 5.76
CA MET A 393 6.83 -18.02 6.80
C MET A 393 8.35 -18.10 6.56
N PHE A 394 8.86 -19.22 6.03
CA PHE A 394 10.27 -19.42 5.64
C PHE A 394 10.43 -19.88 4.17
N LEU A 395 9.45 -19.59 3.30
CA LEU A 395 9.50 -20.00 1.90
C LEU A 395 10.78 -19.46 1.25
N GLY A 396 11.57 -20.33 0.63
CA GLY A 396 12.72 -19.95 -0.16
C GLY A 396 13.91 -19.42 0.65
N SER A 397 13.93 -19.51 1.98
CA SER A 397 15.09 -19.16 2.82
C SER A 397 16.20 -20.22 2.67
N ARG A 398 16.79 -20.30 1.47
CA ARG A 398 17.63 -21.41 0.98
C ARG A 398 18.89 -21.66 1.80
N SER A 399 19.44 -20.64 2.46
CA SER A 399 20.68 -20.75 3.24
C SER A 399 20.49 -21.16 4.69
N LEU A 400 19.25 -21.29 5.18
CA LEU A 400 19.01 -21.73 6.56
C LEU A 400 19.56 -23.15 6.75
N THR A 401 20.59 -23.28 7.59
CA THR A 401 21.25 -24.56 7.90
C THR A 401 20.67 -25.21 9.16
N SER A 402 20.14 -24.38 10.06
CA SER A 402 19.43 -24.81 11.26
C SER A 402 18.29 -23.83 11.56
N LEU A 403 17.18 -24.36 12.07
CA LEU A 403 16.01 -23.60 12.45
C LEU A 403 15.31 -24.31 13.61
N ASN A 404 15.20 -23.63 14.75
CA ASN A 404 14.54 -24.20 15.92
C ASN A 404 13.10 -23.71 16.01
N VAL A 405 12.14 -24.57 15.66
CA VAL A 405 10.69 -24.33 15.77
C VAL A 405 10.03 -25.18 16.86
N SER A 406 10.81 -25.83 17.73
CA SER A 406 10.29 -26.78 18.73
C SER A 406 9.35 -26.16 19.77
N LYS A 407 9.43 -24.83 19.97
CA LYS A 407 8.56 -24.07 20.87
C LYS A 407 7.29 -23.51 20.21
N PHE A 408 7.13 -23.67 18.90
CA PHE A 408 5.96 -23.13 18.21
C PHE A 408 4.70 -23.85 18.69
N ASN A 409 3.76 -23.07 19.23
CA ASN A 409 2.39 -23.53 19.43
C ASN A 409 1.61 -23.26 18.15
N THR A 410 1.27 -24.33 17.42
CA THR A 410 0.53 -24.24 16.14
C THR A 410 -0.95 -24.58 16.26
N SER A 411 -1.48 -24.73 17.48
CA SER A 411 -2.85 -25.23 17.72
C SER A 411 -3.97 -24.34 17.17
N ASN A 412 -3.66 -23.08 16.86
CA ASN A 412 -4.57 -22.12 16.24
C ASN A 412 -4.33 -21.91 14.73
N VAL A 413 -3.28 -22.50 14.16
CA VAL A 413 -2.90 -22.31 12.77
C VAL A 413 -3.86 -23.07 11.85
N THR A 414 -4.39 -22.39 10.83
CA THR A 414 -5.30 -22.97 9.83
C THR A 414 -4.65 -23.18 8.46
N ASP A 415 -3.58 -22.45 8.16
CA ASP A 415 -2.81 -22.53 6.91
C ASP A 415 -1.30 -22.62 7.18
N MET A 416 -0.67 -23.68 6.67
CA MET A 416 0.78 -23.93 6.73
C MET A 416 1.39 -24.11 5.34
N SER A 417 0.71 -23.62 4.30
CA SER A 417 1.17 -23.80 2.93
C SER A 417 2.52 -23.14 2.71
N SER A 418 3.40 -23.90 2.05
CA SER A 418 4.79 -23.56 1.73
C SER A 418 5.64 -23.09 2.92
N MET A 419 5.25 -23.36 4.17
CA MET A 419 5.90 -22.79 5.37
C MET A 419 7.43 -22.99 5.39
N PHE A 420 7.92 -24.15 4.94
CA PHE A 420 9.34 -24.46 4.81
C PHE A 420 9.76 -24.80 3.37
N SER A 421 8.93 -24.48 2.39
CA SER A 421 9.22 -24.78 0.99
C SER A 421 10.52 -24.09 0.57
N GLY A 422 11.43 -24.77 -0.13
CA GLY A 422 12.68 -24.17 -0.59
C GLY A 422 13.71 -23.88 0.51
N CYS A 423 13.53 -24.37 1.74
CA CYS A 423 14.59 -24.38 2.76
C CYS A 423 15.67 -25.44 2.42
N GLU A 424 16.36 -25.25 1.30
CA GLU A 424 17.21 -26.25 0.65
C GLU A 424 18.39 -26.73 1.51
N SER A 425 18.90 -25.90 2.41
CA SER A 425 20.07 -26.19 3.26
C SER A 425 19.73 -26.87 4.60
N LEU A 426 18.46 -26.97 4.99
CA LEU A 426 18.09 -27.61 6.26
C LEU A 426 18.40 -29.11 6.21
N THR A 427 19.16 -29.60 7.19
CA THR A 427 19.51 -31.04 7.31
C THR A 427 18.60 -31.80 8.29
N SER A 428 18.03 -31.06 9.25
CA SER A 428 17.04 -31.53 10.21
C SER A 428 16.07 -30.40 10.56
N LEU A 429 14.82 -30.76 10.86
CA LEU A 429 13.81 -29.84 11.35
C LEU A 429 12.94 -30.59 12.36
N ASP A 430 12.83 -30.06 13.57
CA ASP A 430 11.98 -30.64 14.62
C ASP A 430 10.59 -30.02 14.59
N VAL A 431 9.63 -30.76 14.04
CA VAL A 431 8.19 -30.42 14.02
C VAL A 431 7.36 -31.34 14.91
N SER A 432 8.01 -32.08 15.82
CA SER A 432 7.34 -33.11 16.65
C SER A 432 6.29 -32.52 17.60
N ASN A 433 6.33 -31.24 17.92
CA ASN A 433 5.34 -30.56 18.76
C ASN A 433 4.17 -29.91 17.98
N PHE A 434 4.16 -29.98 16.65
CA PHE A 434 3.15 -29.28 15.85
C PHE A 434 1.76 -29.90 16.04
N ASN A 435 0.83 -29.11 16.57
CA ASN A 435 -0.59 -29.44 16.55
C ASN A 435 -1.19 -28.92 15.25
N THR A 436 -1.49 -29.81 14.32
CA THR A 436 -2.07 -29.45 13.01
C THR A 436 -3.58 -29.69 12.92
N SER A 437 -4.26 -29.92 14.05
CA SER A 437 -5.67 -30.33 14.06
C SER A 437 -6.63 -29.32 13.41
N LYS A 438 -6.28 -28.03 13.36
CA LYS A 438 -7.06 -26.99 12.67
C LYS A 438 -6.58 -26.67 11.25
N VAL A 439 -5.47 -27.26 10.83
CA VAL A 439 -4.87 -26.97 9.51
C VAL A 439 -5.75 -27.55 8.41
N THR A 440 -6.06 -26.73 7.41
CA THR A 440 -6.83 -27.12 6.23
C THR A 440 -5.98 -27.21 4.96
N ASN A 441 -4.81 -26.56 4.94
CA ASN A 441 -3.93 -26.49 3.79
C ASN A 441 -2.47 -26.78 4.18
N MET A 442 -1.87 -27.78 3.53
CA MET A 442 -0.46 -28.18 3.66
C MET A 442 0.24 -28.22 2.29
N LEU A 443 -0.33 -27.56 1.27
CA LEU A 443 0.28 -27.39 -0.05
C LEU A 443 1.74 -26.96 0.11
N TRP A 444 2.67 -27.70 -0.49
CA TRP A 444 4.11 -27.38 -0.55
C TRP A 444 4.86 -27.28 0.78
N MET A 445 4.27 -27.68 1.92
CA MET A 445 4.81 -27.38 3.26
C MET A 445 6.33 -27.65 3.41
N PHE A 446 6.84 -28.75 2.84
CA PHE A 446 8.26 -29.14 2.86
C PHE A 446 8.87 -29.30 1.45
N ARG A 447 8.23 -28.75 0.42
CA ARG A 447 8.71 -28.85 -0.97
C ARG A 447 10.14 -28.31 -1.09
N ASP A 448 11.01 -28.93 -1.89
CA ASP A 448 12.40 -28.49 -2.08
C ASP A 448 13.24 -28.40 -0.78
N CYS A 449 12.83 -29.06 0.31
CA CYS A 449 13.71 -29.30 1.46
C CYS A 449 14.76 -30.38 1.12
N LYS A 450 15.63 -30.09 0.14
CA LYS A 450 16.50 -31.07 -0.52
C LYS A 450 17.43 -31.80 0.45
N ASN A 451 17.90 -31.12 1.49
CA ASN A 451 18.85 -31.69 2.45
C ASN A 451 18.24 -32.39 3.67
N LEU A 452 16.92 -32.35 3.85
CA LEU A 452 16.28 -33.04 4.97
C LEU A 452 16.44 -34.56 4.83
N THR A 453 16.94 -35.19 5.89
CA THR A 453 17.20 -36.64 5.92
C THR A 453 16.09 -37.44 6.61
N LYS A 454 15.39 -36.80 7.55
CA LYS A 454 14.28 -37.36 8.34
C LYS A 454 13.34 -36.23 8.76
N LEU A 455 12.09 -36.59 9.05
CA LEU A 455 11.08 -35.70 9.60
C LEU A 455 10.16 -36.52 10.50
N ASP A 456 9.97 -36.07 11.75
CA ASP A 456 9.03 -36.69 12.68
C ASP A 456 7.68 -36.00 12.56
N LEU A 457 6.67 -36.73 12.08
CA LEU A 457 5.31 -36.25 11.86
C LEU A 457 4.30 -36.90 12.82
N SER A 458 4.77 -37.49 13.92
CA SER A 458 3.93 -38.26 14.84
C SER A 458 2.85 -37.45 15.56
N SER A 459 2.98 -36.13 15.64
CA SER A 459 1.97 -35.21 16.21
C SER A 459 0.97 -34.66 15.20
N PHE A 460 1.19 -34.87 13.90
CA PHE A 460 0.34 -34.29 12.86
C PHE A 460 -1.04 -34.96 12.88
N SER A 461 -2.07 -34.14 13.07
CA SER A 461 -3.47 -34.49 12.87
C SER A 461 -3.95 -33.86 11.57
N THR A 462 -4.30 -34.67 10.57
CA THR A 462 -4.64 -34.18 9.23
C THR A 462 -6.11 -34.34 8.85
N SER A 463 -6.99 -34.66 9.79
CA SER A 463 -8.41 -34.92 9.53
C SER A 463 -9.17 -33.76 8.89
N ASN A 464 -8.68 -32.52 9.05
CA ASN A 464 -9.26 -31.32 8.44
C ASN A 464 -8.51 -30.84 7.18
N VAL A 465 -7.40 -31.49 6.82
CA VAL A 465 -6.57 -31.08 5.68
C VAL A 465 -7.26 -31.45 4.37
N LYS A 466 -7.41 -30.46 3.48
CA LYS A 466 -8.02 -30.62 2.16
C LYS A 466 -6.98 -30.73 1.03
N ASN A 467 -5.81 -30.12 1.21
CA ASN A 467 -4.77 -30.03 0.18
C ASN A 467 -3.39 -30.39 0.76
N MET A 468 -2.78 -31.43 0.19
CA MET A 468 -1.40 -31.88 0.46
C MET A 468 -0.58 -31.97 -0.83
N MET A 469 -1.01 -31.29 -1.89
CA MET A 469 -0.31 -31.30 -3.17
C MET A 469 1.16 -30.91 -2.95
N LEU A 470 2.07 -31.69 -3.55
CA LEU A 470 3.51 -31.41 -3.55
C LEU A 470 4.16 -31.24 -2.15
N MET A 471 3.51 -31.72 -1.06
CA MET A 471 3.95 -31.48 0.33
C MET A 471 5.40 -31.88 0.61
N PHE A 472 5.88 -33.00 0.06
CA PHE A 472 7.26 -33.49 0.21
C PHE A 472 8.01 -33.55 -1.12
N ALA A 473 7.53 -32.85 -2.15
CA ALA A 473 8.14 -32.94 -3.46
C ALA A 473 9.55 -32.37 -3.46
N PHE A 474 10.46 -32.98 -4.23
CA PHE A 474 11.87 -32.57 -4.31
C PHE A 474 12.64 -32.68 -2.96
N CYS A 475 12.17 -33.48 -2.01
CA CYS A 475 12.94 -33.84 -0.81
C CYS A 475 14.00 -34.89 -1.16
N GLU A 476 15.08 -34.45 -1.80
CA GLU A 476 16.06 -35.32 -2.46
C GLU A 476 16.81 -36.28 -1.51
N ARG A 477 17.05 -35.92 -0.25
CA ARG A 477 17.80 -36.75 0.71
C ARG A 477 16.92 -37.57 1.66
N LEU A 478 15.61 -37.43 1.59
CA LEU A 478 14.68 -38.21 2.42
C LEU A 478 14.74 -39.68 2.00
N THR A 479 15.01 -40.57 2.95
CA THR A 479 15.11 -42.02 2.67
C THR A 479 13.87 -42.81 3.11
N SER A 480 13.18 -42.32 4.12
CA SER A 480 11.90 -42.84 4.57
C SER A 480 11.06 -41.72 5.14
N ILE A 481 9.74 -41.85 5.06
CA ILE A 481 8.80 -40.93 5.70
C ILE A 481 7.69 -41.72 6.36
N ASP A 482 7.29 -41.29 7.55
CA ASP A 482 6.22 -41.89 8.31
C ASP A 482 5.02 -40.96 8.38
N VAL A 483 3.98 -41.30 7.63
CA VAL A 483 2.69 -40.60 7.60
C VAL A 483 1.59 -41.49 8.18
N SER A 484 1.94 -42.44 9.05
CA SER A 484 0.97 -43.37 9.64
C SER A 484 -0.06 -42.71 10.56
N THR A 485 0.20 -41.49 11.01
CA THR A 485 -0.75 -40.67 11.79
C THR A 485 -1.75 -39.91 10.92
N PHE A 486 -1.50 -39.80 9.62
CA PHE A 486 -2.32 -38.98 8.74
C PHE A 486 -3.71 -39.62 8.55
N ASP A 487 -4.73 -38.80 8.72
CA ASP A 487 -6.08 -39.06 8.24
C ASP A 487 -6.31 -38.34 6.91
N THR A 488 -6.55 -39.12 5.86
CA THR A 488 -6.72 -38.63 4.48
C THR A 488 -8.19 -38.50 4.07
N SER A 489 -9.12 -38.69 5.01
CA SER A 489 -10.57 -38.73 4.75
C SER A 489 -11.12 -37.44 4.13
N SER A 490 -10.58 -36.29 4.52
CA SER A 490 -10.98 -34.96 4.01
C SER A 490 -10.13 -34.45 2.85
N VAL A 491 -9.09 -35.19 2.44
CA VAL A 491 -8.11 -34.70 1.46
C VAL A 491 -8.68 -34.81 0.05
N THR A 492 -8.71 -33.68 -0.65
CA THR A 492 -9.19 -33.55 -2.03
C THR A 492 -8.06 -33.56 -3.06
N ASP A 493 -6.83 -33.19 -2.66
CA ASP A 493 -5.67 -33.18 -3.53
C ASP A 493 -4.38 -33.63 -2.83
N MET A 494 -3.75 -34.69 -3.34
CA MET A 494 -2.42 -35.19 -2.98
C MET A 494 -1.54 -35.36 -4.24
N SER A 495 -1.84 -34.62 -5.30
CA SER A 495 -1.06 -34.66 -6.53
C SER A 495 0.41 -34.37 -6.22
N ARG A 496 1.30 -35.17 -6.81
CA ARG A 496 2.76 -35.00 -6.68
C ARG A 496 3.30 -34.94 -5.24
N MET A 497 2.57 -35.48 -4.24
CA MET A 497 2.96 -35.39 -2.81
C MET A 497 4.39 -35.89 -2.54
N PHE A 498 4.85 -36.93 -3.23
CA PHE A 498 6.20 -37.51 -3.14
C PHE A 498 6.93 -37.45 -4.50
N TYR A 499 6.66 -36.40 -5.28
CA TYR A 499 7.26 -36.19 -6.59
C TYR A 499 8.76 -35.89 -6.49
N ALA A 500 9.56 -36.45 -7.40
CA ALA A 500 11.00 -36.20 -7.50
C ALA A 500 11.74 -36.38 -6.16
N CYS A 501 11.47 -37.49 -5.47
CA CYS A 501 12.15 -37.88 -4.23
C CYS A 501 13.11 -39.07 -4.52
N PRO A 502 14.25 -38.85 -5.19
CA PRO A 502 15.07 -39.92 -5.76
C PRO A 502 15.67 -40.90 -4.76
N ASN A 503 15.78 -40.51 -3.48
CA ASN A 503 16.31 -41.38 -2.42
C ASN A 503 15.24 -42.00 -1.52
N LEU A 504 13.96 -41.68 -1.72
CA LEU A 504 12.87 -42.18 -0.90
C LEU A 504 12.64 -43.67 -1.16
N LYS A 505 12.89 -44.49 -0.14
CA LYS A 505 12.77 -45.95 -0.21
C LYS A 505 11.46 -46.47 0.37
N THR A 506 10.98 -45.86 1.45
CA THR A 506 9.85 -46.38 2.21
C THR A 506 8.93 -45.28 2.70
N ILE A 507 7.63 -45.47 2.49
CA ILE A 507 6.58 -44.60 3.01
C ILE A 507 5.72 -45.44 3.95
N TYR A 508 5.70 -45.09 5.23
CA TYR A 508 4.89 -45.78 6.24
C TYR A 508 3.51 -45.13 6.35
N VAL A 509 2.47 -45.97 6.38
CA VAL A 509 1.06 -45.56 6.49
C VAL A 509 0.32 -46.38 7.55
N ARG A 510 -0.85 -45.90 7.99
CA ARG A 510 -1.77 -46.68 8.85
C ARG A 510 -2.31 -47.92 8.13
N LYS A 511 -2.70 -48.96 8.88
CA LYS A 511 -3.20 -50.24 8.33
C LYS A 511 -4.43 -50.10 7.44
N ASN A 512 -5.24 -49.07 7.63
CA ASN A 512 -6.44 -48.75 6.85
C ASN A 512 -6.26 -47.51 5.95
N TRP A 513 -5.03 -47.26 5.47
CA TRP A 513 -4.79 -46.16 4.52
C TRP A 513 -5.69 -46.29 3.29
N ASN A 514 -6.46 -45.25 3.00
CA ASN A 514 -7.35 -45.18 1.85
C ASN A 514 -7.31 -43.77 1.28
N ILE A 515 -7.19 -43.68 -0.04
CA ILE A 515 -7.31 -42.42 -0.78
C ILE A 515 -8.66 -42.48 -1.47
N GLY A 516 -9.56 -41.54 -1.18
CA GLY A 516 -10.92 -41.57 -1.72
C GLY A 516 -10.91 -41.56 -3.25
N ASN A 517 -11.97 -42.08 -3.88
CA ASN A 517 -12.05 -42.13 -5.35
C ASN A 517 -11.99 -40.74 -6.02
N ASP A 518 -12.42 -39.70 -5.31
CA ASP A 518 -12.44 -38.32 -5.80
C ASP A 518 -11.17 -37.52 -5.43
N THR A 519 -10.22 -38.12 -4.70
CA THR A 519 -8.99 -37.45 -4.31
C THR A 519 -8.02 -37.39 -5.50
N LYS A 520 -7.64 -36.19 -5.94
CA LYS A 520 -6.63 -36.00 -6.99
C LYS A 520 -5.27 -36.50 -6.49
N SER A 521 -4.57 -37.27 -7.33
CA SER A 521 -3.30 -37.92 -6.95
C SER A 521 -2.31 -38.00 -8.11
N THR A 522 -2.42 -37.09 -9.07
CA THR A 522 -1.67 -37.15 -10.33
C THR A 522 -0.18 -37.10 -10.04
N GLU A 523 0.60 -38.02 -10.64
CA GLU A 523 2.06 -38.07 -10.53
C GLU A 523 2.61 -38.12 -9.08
N MET A 524 1.84 -38.64 -8.13
CA MET A 524 2.19 -38.71 -6.70
C MET A 524 3.61 -39.21 -6.42
N PHE A 525 4.09 -40.20 -7.20
CA PHE A 525 5.39 -40.85 -7.02
C PHE A 525 6.35 -40.66 -8.20
N LYS A 526 6.00 -39.83 -9.19
CA LYS A 526 6.82 -39.69 -10.39
C LYS A 526 8.22 -39.19 -10.01
N ASP A 527 9.24 -39.72 -10.69
CA ASP A 527 10.66 -39.42 -10.44
C ASP A 527 11.19 -39.84 -9.04
N SER A 528 10.59 -40.86 -8.43
CA SER A 528 11.02 -41.46 -7.15
C SER A 528 11.48 -42.94 -7.31
N PRO A 529 12.56 -43.22 -8.08
CA PRO A 529 12.94 -44.55 -8.55
C PRO A 529 13.36 -45.58 -7.48
N LYS A 530 13.72 -45.13 -6.27
CA LYS A 530 14.16 -46.03 -5.18
C LYS A 530 13.02 -46.54 -4.30
N LEU A 531 11.78 -46.16 -4.59
CA LEU A 531 10.62 -46.54 -3.80
C LEU A 531 10.35 -48.05 -3.90
N VAL A 532 10.19 -48.70 -2.75
CA VAL A 532 9.87 -50.13 -2.65
C VAL A 532 8.71 -50.31 -1.68
N GLY A 533 7.64 -50.97 -2.15
CA GLY A 533 6.50 -51.31 -1.32
C GLY A 533 6.86 -52.29 -0.19
N GLY A 534 6.05 -52.32 0.87
CA GLY A 534 6.34 -53.12 2.08
C GLY A 534 6.45 -54.64 1.89
N LYS A 535 6.04 -55.18 0.72
CA LYS A 535 6.20 -56.58 0.31
C LYS A 535 7.10 -56.73 -0.94
N GLY A 536 7.92 -55.74 -1.23
CA GLY A 536 8.95 -55.78 -2.28
C GLY A 536 8.48 -55.33 -3.67
N SER A 537 7.31 -54.72 -3.81
CA SER A 537 6.90 -54.15 -5.09
C SER A 537 7.83 -53.00 -5.50
N LEU A 538 8.54 -53.18 -6.62
CA LEU A 538 9.47 -52.19 -7.16
C LEU A 538 8.71 -51.02 -7.84
N PHE A 539 9.33 -49.85 -7.83
CA PHE A 539 8.87 -48.68 -8.58
C PHE A 539 8.68 -48.97 -10.07
N ASN A 540 7.60 -48.45 -10.65
CA ASN A 540 7.30 -48.49 -12.08
C ASN A 540 7.07 -47.06 -12.59
N PRO A 541 7.93 -46.53 -13.49
CA PRO A 541 7.81 -45.16 -14.00
C PRO A 541 6.56 -44.91 -14.83
N LYS A 542 5.89 -45.97 -15.33
CA LYS A 542 4.62 -45.85 -16.08
C LYS A 542 3.40 -45.72 -15.18
N VAL A 543 3.53 -45.99 -13.87
CA VAL A 543 2.41 -46.04 -12.93
C VAL A 543 2.82 -45.36 -11.62
N THR A 544 2.51 -44.06 -11.53
CA THR A 544 3.02 -43.15 -10.50
C THR A 544 1.91 -42.40 -9.76
N ASP A 545 0.65 -42.82 -9.93
CA ASP A 545 -0.56 -42.19 -9.42
C ASP A 545 -1.27 -43.03 -8.31
N ALA A 546 -2.56 -42.74 -8.06
CA ALA A 546 -3.43 -43.40 -7.09
C ALA A 546 -3.42 -44.93 -7.18
N SER A 547 -3.24 -45.49 -8.37
CA SER A 547 -3.28 -46.94 -8.57
C SER A 547 -2.22 -47.68 -7.75
N ARG A 548 -1.14 -46.98 -7.34
CA ARG A 548 -0.06 -47.47 -6.46
C ARG A 548 -0.04 -46.85 -5.06
N ALA A 549 -0.87 -45.84 -4.80
CA ALA A 549 -1.03 -45.21 -3.50
C ALA A 549 -1.89 -46.08 -2.54
N LYS A 550 -1.44 -47.31 -2.32
CA LYS A 550 -2.07 -48.30 -1.45
C LYS A 550 -0.99 -49.15 -0.77
N ILE A 551 -1.39 -49.82 0.30
CA ILE A 551 -0.51 -50.76 1.02
C ILE A 551 -0.10 -51.90 0.08
N ASP A 552 1.18 -52.20 0.06
CA ASP A 552 1.74 -53.22 -0.82
C ASP A 552 1.25 -54.63 -0.45
N GLY A 553 0.48 -55.23 -1.36
CA GLY A 553 0.04 -56.62 -1.29
C GLY A 553 1.01 -57.62 -1.94
N GLY A 554 2.16 -57.15 -2.46
CA GLY A 554 3.12 -57.94 -3.21
C GLY A 554 2.76 -58.03 -4.70
N LYS A 555 3.35 -59.00 -5.42
CA LYS A 555 3.25 -59.11 -6.90
C LYS A 555 1.83 -59.06 -7.45
N SER A 556 0.84 -59.63 -6.75
CA SER A 556 -0.56 -59.68 -7.20
C SER A 556 -1.34 -58.40 -6.94
N LYS A 557 -0.92 -57.56 -5.98
CA LYS A 557 -1.60 -56.32 -5.58
C LYS A 557 -0.56 -55.27 -5.22
N PRO A 558 0.23 -54.80 -6.20
CA PRO A 558 1.41 -54.03 -5.87
C PRO A 558 1.04 -52.60 -5.45
N GLY A 559 1.71 -52.11 -4.42
CA GLY A 559 1.54 -50.76 -3.87
C GLY A 559 2.88 -50.22 -3.39
N TYR A 560 2.95 -48.92 -3.12
CA TYR A 560 4.19 -48.27 -2.67
C TYR A 560 4.21 -47.96 -1.17
N PHE A 561 3.13 -48.23 -0.45
CA PHE A 561 3.07 -48.01 0.99
C PHE A 561 3.39 -49.25 1.81
N THR A 562 4.00 -49.03 2.96
CA THR A 562 4.29 -50.03 3.99
C THR A 562 3.38 -49.78 5.19
N ALA A 563 2.58 -50.77 5.58
CA ALA A 563 1.78 -50.64 6.79
C ALA A 563 2.71 -50.61 8.03
N LYS A 564 2.57 -49.58 8.87
CA LYS A 564 3.28 -49.53 10.15
C LYS A 564 2.69 -50.61 11.08
N LYS A 565 3.58 -51.31 11.80
CA LYS A 565 3.22 -52.48 12.62
C LYS A 565 2.33 -52.10 13.79
#